data_AF-A0A1Y2CJP0-F1
#
_entry.id   AF-A0A1Y2CJP0-F1
#
_cell.length_a   1.000
_cell.length_b   1.000
_cell.length_c   1.000
_cell.angle_alpha   90.00
_cell.angle_beta   90.00
_cell.angle_gamma   90.00
#
_symmetry.space_group_name_H-M   'P 1'
#
loop_
_entity.id
_entity.type
_entity.pdbx_description
1 polymer ?
#
loop_
_entity_poly.entity_id
_entity_poly.type
_entity_poly.pdbx_seq_one_letter_code
_entity_poly.pdbx_strand_id
1 'polypeptide(L)'
;MKDKIGPAMQAIHELFPQLFHSDMFGRDAVVEEATRKSLERYILGQDRRLKSECSCCGVVVGAGDPKMKTCSRCGLVGYCSKDCQLSGWKDHKVVCRSTKELKNGDLVRLWGLVEEKAQSNGLVFEVVGQDTESKDWKLQTLGTEDY
;
A
#
# COMPACT_ATOMS: atom_id res chain seq x y z
N MET A 1 -13.30 19.93 -13.30
CA MET A 1 -13.30 18.78 -14.24
C MET A 1 -12.90 17.58 -13.40
N LYS A 2 -13.69 16.50 -13.42
CA LYS A 2 -13.75 15.46 -12.39
C LYS A 2 -12.95 14.23 -12.80
N ASP A 3 -11.62 14.26 -12.72
CA ASP A 3 -10.74 13.12 -12.97
C ASP A 3 -9.37 13.57 -12.38
N LYS A 4 -8.65 12.92 -11.45
CA LYS A 4 -8.20 11.53 -11.43
C LYS A 4 -7.61 11.19 -10.05
N ILE A 5 -8.43 10.86 -9.06
CA ILE A 5 -7.95 10.09 -7.91
C ILE A 5 -8.12 8.62 -8.30
N GLY A 6 -7.07 7.81 -8.26
CA GLY A 6 -7.18 6.39 -8.57
C GLY A 6 -8.25 5.71 -7.69
N PRO A 7 -8.97 4.68 -8.16
CA PRO A 7 -10.11 4.10 -7.45
C PRO A 7 -9.75 3.56 -6.06
N ALA A 8 -8.48 3.20 -5.83
CA ALA A 8 -7.98 2.81 -4.51
C ALA A 8 -7.91 4.03 -3.57
N MET A 9 -7.35 5.15 -4.04
CA MET A 9 -7.20 6.36 -3.25
C MET A 9 -8.54 7.07 -3.00
N GLN A 10 -9.51 6.91 -3.91
CA GLN A 10 -10.89 7.35 -3.70
C GLN A 10 -11.59 6.54 -2.59
N ALA A 11 -11.46 5.21 -2.60
CA ALA A 11 -12.01 4.36 -1.53
C ALA A 11 -11.36 4.65 -0.16
N ILE A 12 -10.07 4.99 -0.16
CA ILE A 12 -9.32 5.37 1.04
C ILE A 12 -9.83 6.70 1.62
N HIS A 13 -10.03 7.70 0.76
CA HIS A 13 -10.56 9.00 1.14
C HIS A 13 -11.97 8.89 1.74
N GLU A 14 -12.84 8.07 1.13
CA GLU A 14 -14.20 7.82 1.62
C GLU A 14 -14.22 7.11 2.98
N LEU A 15 -13.25 6.24 3.25
CA LEU A 15 -13.21 5.44 4.47
C LEU A 15 -12.42 6.10 5.63
N PHE A 16 -11.46 6.97 5.32
CA PHE A 16 -10.53 7.56 6.32
C PHE A 16 -10.21 9.04 6.04
N PRO A 17 -11.20 9.94 6.08
CA PRO A 17 -11.03 11.37 5.74
C PRO A 17 -10.01 12.10 6.62
N GLN A 18 -9.77 11.64 7.86
CA GLN A 18 -8.81 12.21 8.80
C GLN A 18 -7.33 12.06 8.40
N LEU A 19 -7.02 11.17 7.44
CA LEU A 19 -5.64 10.98 6.96
C LEU A 19 -5.21 12.05 5.94
N PHE A 20 -6.12 12.97 5.56
CA PHE A 20 -5.95 13.94 4.48
C PHE A 20 -5.87 15.40 4.98
N HIS A 21 -5.35 15.65 6.19
CA HIS A 21 -5.12 17.02 6.66
C HIS A 21 -4.03 17.75 5.86
N SER A 22 -4.24 19.04 5.64
CA SER A 22 -3.68 19.90 4.58
C SER A 22 -2.22 20.35 4.72
N ASP A 23 -1.45 19.87 5.68
CA ASP A 23 -0.19 20.54 6.06
C ASP A 23 1.08 19.68 5.92
N MET A 24 1.24 18.95 4.81
CA MET A 24 2.53 18.27 4.58
C MET A 24 3.22 18.43 3.23
N PHE A 25 2.58 18.68 2.08
CA PHE A 25 3.33 18.58 0.81
C PHE A 25 2.85 19.49 -0.33
N GLY A 26 3.37 20.71 -0.37
CA GLY A 26 3.47 21.51 -1.60
C GLY A 26 4.73 21.14 -2.39
N ARG A 27 4.75 19.96 -3.05
CA ARG A 27 5.83 19.58 -3.98
C ARG A 27 5.24 19.04 -5.26
N ASP A 28 5.79 19.48 -6.39
CA ASP A 28 5.46 19.03 -7.75
C ASP A 28 5.31 17.50 -7.82
N ALA A 29 4.42 17.01 -8.67
CA ALA A 29 4.23 15.58 -8.89
C ALA A 29 5.55 14.93 -9.33
N VAL A 30 6.26 14.30 -8.38
CA VAL A 30 7.50 13.58 -8.68
C VAL A 30 7.10 12.25 -9.30
N VAL A 31 7.41 12.11 -10.59
CA VAL A 31 7.31 10.83 -11.29
C VAL A 31 8.61 10.08 -11.07
N GLU A 32 8.57 9.01 -10.29
CA GLU A 32 9.73 8.15 -10.02
C GLU A 32 9.60 6.87 -10.85
N GLU A 33 10.68 6.46 -11.51
CA GLU A 33 10.77 5.16 -12.18
C GLU A 33 11.49 4.16 -11.27
N ALA A 34 10.84 3.03 -11.01
CA ALA A 34 11.40 2.00 -10.15
C ALA A 34 11.16 0.59 -10.67
N THR A 35 12.18 -0.24 -10.51
CA THR A 35 12.08 -1.66 -10.83
C THR A 35 11.11 -2.36 -9.88
N ARG A 36 10.50 -3.48 -10.34
CA ARG A 36 9.63 -4.31 -9.48
C ARG A 36 10.29 -4.74 -8.17
N LYS A 37 11.62 -4.91 -8.14
CA LYS A 37 12.36 -5.34 -6.92
C LYS A 37 12.35 -4.28 -5.82
N SER A 38 12.29 -3.01 -6.21
CA SER A 38 12.25 -1.86 -5.30
C SER A 38 10.84 -1.49 -4.85
N LEU A 39 9.81 -2.18 -5.37
CA LEU A 39 8.41 -1.90 -5.07
C LEU A 39 7.84 -2.90 -4.07
N GLU A 40 7.31 -2.39 -2.97
CA GLU A 40 6.51 -3.15 -2.04
C GLU A 40 5.06 -2.66 -2.11
N ARG A 41 4.10 -3.54 -2.39
CA ARG A 41 2.69 -3.11 -2.45
C ARG A 41 2.23 -2.65 -1.07
N TYR A 42 1.75 -1.42 -0.99
CA TYR A 42 1.25 -0.80 0.23
C TYR A 42 -0.27 -0.95 0.29
N ILE A 43 -0.76 -1.70 1.26
CA ILE A 43 -2.17 -1.63 1.65
C ILE A 43 -2.19 -0.72 2.88
N LEU A 44 -3.05 0.30 2.88
CA LEU A 44 -3.15 1.24 3.99
C LEU A 44 -3.20 0.52 5.34
N GLY A 45 -2.41 1.03 6.28
CA GLY A 45 -2.36 0.53 7.64
C GLY A 45 -1.67 -0.83 7.81
N GLN A 46 -1.13 -1.44 6.74
CA GLN A 46 -0.54 -2.79 6.83
C GLN A 46 0.88 -2.83 6.24
N ASP A 47 1.85 -2.51 7.10
CA ASP A 47 3.27 -2.75 6.84
C ASP A 47 3.57 -4.24 7.04
N ARG A 48 4.26 -4.90 6.09
CA ARG A 48 4.69 -6.31 6.24
C ARG A 48 5.54 -6.57 7.47
N ARG A 49 6.12 -5.52 8.08
CA ARG A 49 6.88 -5.58 9.33
C ARG A 49 5.98 -5.66 10.55
N LEU A 50 4.69 -5.30 10.45
CA LEU A 50 3.66 -5.39 11.48
C LEU A 50 2.85 -6.68 11.39
N LYS A 51 3.50 -7.82 11.07
CA LYS A 51 2.88 -9.17 11.08
C LYS A 51 2.37 -9.63 12.45
N SER A 52 2.55 -8.77 13.45
CA SER A 52 2.18 -9.00 14.82
C SER A 52 0.72 -8.70 15.09
N GLU A 53 -0.01 -7.94 14.26
CA GLU A 53 -1.38 -7.51 14.59
C GLU A 53 -2.46 -8.18 13.71
N CYS A 54 -3.55 -8.61 14.33
CA CYS A 54 -4.67 -9.22 13.65
C CYS A 54 -5.52 -8.14 12.97
N SER A 55 -5.63 -8.21 11.64
CA SER A 55 -6.43 -7.27 10.84
C SER A 55 -7.94 -7.27 11.15
N CYS A 56 -8.45 -8.26 11.91
CA CYS A 56 -9.88 -8.37 12.26
C CYS A 56 -10.18 -7.93 13.69
N CYS A 57 -9.29 -8.20 14.65
CA CYS A 57 -9.56 -7.99 16.07
C CYS A 57 -8.47 -7.19 16.80
N GLY A 58 -7.41 -6.76 16.11
CA GLY A 58 -6.34 -5.95 16.70
C GLY A 58 -5.44 -6.69 17.69
N VAL A 59 -5.61 -8.00 17.89
CA VAL A 59 -4.73 -8.78 18.77
C VAL A 59 -3.31 -8.69 18.26
N VAL A 60 -2.38 -8.32 19.14
CA VAL A 60 -0.94 -8.31 18.86
C VAL A 60 -0.31 -9.60 19.37
N VAL A 61 0.39 -10.35 18.52
CA VAL A 61 1.21 -11.50 18.89
C VAL A 61 2.66 -11.06 19.09
N GLY A 62 3.24 -11.44 20.24
CA GLY A 62 4.61 -11.14 20.61
C GLY A 62 5.61 -12.18 20.08
N ALA A 63 6.89 -11.93 20.35
CA ALA A 63 7.96 -12.88 20.08
C ALA A 63 7.83 -14.09 21.02
N GLY A 64 7.19 -15.17 20.54
CA GLY A 64 6.93 -16.39 21.31
C GLY A 64 5.52 -16.97 21.11
N ASP A 65 4.60 -16.15 20.60
CA ASP A 65 3.24 -16.55 20.30
C ASP A 65 3.14 -17.38 19.00
N PRO A 66 2.03 -18.13 18.81
CA PRO A 66 1.75 -18.80 17.55
C PRO A 66 1.78 -17.81 16.39
N LYS A 67 2.55 -18.14 15.33
CA LYS A 67 2.62 -17.31 14.13
C LYS A 67 1.20 -17.04 13.59
N MET A 68 0.89 -15.77 13.35
CA MET A 68 -0.35 -15.40 12.69
C MET A 68 -0.48 -16.06 11.32
N LYS A 69 -1.72 -16.42 10.98
CA LYS A 69 -2.07 -16.93 9.66
C LYS A 69 -2.17 -15.74 8.73
N THR A 70 -1.31 -15.70 7.71
CA THR A 70 -1.39 -14.67 6.69
C THR A 70 -2.38 -15.06 5.60
N CYS A 71 -2.99 -14.05 4.96
CA CYS A 71 -3.82 -14.30 3.78
C CYS A 71 -2.98 -14.98 2.69
N SER A 72 -3.40 -16.16 2.23
CA SER A 72 -2.67 -16.94 1.21
C SER A 72 -2.60 -16.24 -0.15
N ARG A 73 -3.52 -15.32 -0.44
CA ARG A 73 -3.59 -14.59 -1.72
C ARG A 73 -2.64 -13.39 -1.76
N CYS A 74 -2.72 -12.50 -0.77
CA CYS A 74 -1.92 -11.27 -0.76
C CYS A 74 -0.65 -11.39 0.11
N GLY A 75 -0.66 -12.23 1.15
CA GLY A 75 0.43 -12.34 2.12
C GLY A 75 0.71 -11.07 2.92
N LEU A 76 -0.14 -10.05 2.83
CA LEU A 76 0.05 -8.72 3.43
C LEU A 76 -0.65 -8.58 4.79
N VAL A 77 -1.76 -9.28 4.98
CA VAL A 77 -2.59 -9.17 6.19
C VAL A 77 -2.44 -10.42 7.06
N GLY A 78 -2.41 -10.22 8.39
CA GLY A 78 -2.31 -11.27 9.39
C GLY A 78 -3.62 -11.48 10.15
N TYR A 79 -3.91 -12.73 10.52
CA TYR A 79 -5.05 -13.12 11.34
C TYR A 79 -4.62 -14.09 12.44
N CYS A 80 -5.16 -13.92 13.64
CA CYS A 80 -4.91 -14.85 14.75
C CYS A 80 -5.61 -16.21 14.55
N SER A 81 -6.73 -16.26 13.82
CA SER A 81 -7.51 -17.48 13.57
C SER A 81 -8.16 -17.50 12.18
N LYS A 82 -8.67 -18.68 11.78
CA LYS A 82 -9.46 -18.81 10.54
C LYS A 82 -10.77 -18.04 10.64
N ASP A 83 -11.37 -17.97 11.82
CA ASP A 83 -12.60 -17.21 12.06
C ASP A 83 -12.36 -15.71 11.88
N CYS A 84 -11.24 -15.18 12.39
CA CYS A 84 -10.85 -13.79 12.15
C CYS A 84 -10.60 -13.50 10.67
N GLN A 85 -10.02 -14.45 9.93
CA GLN A 85 -9.86 -14.32 8.48
C GLN A 85 -11.22 -14.25 7.77
N LEU A 86 -12.18 -15.11 8.12
CA LEU A 86 -13.51 -15.13 7.50
C LEU A 86 -14.33 -13.89 7.85
N SER A 87 -14.26 -13.42 9.10
CA SER A 87 -14.94 -12.20 9.54
C SER A 87 -14.37 -10.97 8.86
N GLY A 88 -13.05 -10.81 8.86
CA GLY A 88 -12.36 -9.69 8.18
C GLY A 88 -12.36 -9.79 6.65
N TRP A 89 -12.80 -10.91 6.07
CA TRP A 89 -12.80 -11.11 4.61
C TRP A 89 -13.73 -10.12 3.90
N LYS A 90 -14.84 -9.73 4.53
CA LYS A 90 -15.83 -8.81 3.93
C LYS A 90 -15.19 -7.49 3.51
N ASP A 91 -14.30 -6.96 4.35
CA ASP A 91 -13.60 -5.70 4.11
C ASP A 91 -12.30 -5.96 3.35
N HIS A 92 -11.56 -7.01 3.72
CA HIS A 92 -10.29 -7.34 3.09
C HIS A 92 -10.42 -7.68 1.61
N LYS A 93 -11.49 -8.36 1.17
CA LYS A 93 -11.64 -8.81 -0.23
C LYS A 93 -11.56 -7.69 -1.26
N VAL A 94 -11.95 -6.47 -0.86
CA VAL A 94 -11.95 -5.28 -1.74
C VAL A 94 -10.51 -4.90 -2.12
N VAL A 95 -9.60 -5.01 -1.15
CA VAL A 95 -8.17 -4.68 -1.32
C VAL A 95 -7.30 -5.92 -1.55
N CYS A 96 -7.83 -7.13 -1.37
CA CYS A 96 -7.09 -8.39 -1.47
C CYS A 96 -6.71 -8.74 -2.91
N ARG A 97 -5.44 -8.58 -3.26
CA ARG A 97 -4.87 -9.02 -4.56
C ARG A 97 -3.50 -9.66 -4.37
N SER A 98 -3.10 -10.46 -5.36
CA SER A 98 -1.77 -11.06 -5.41
C SER A 98 -0.71 -9.98 -5.43
N THR A 99 0.32 -10.07 -4.58
CA THR A 99 1.45 -9.15 -4.66
C THR A 99 2.31 -9.39 -5.90
N LYS A 100 2.11 -10.47 -6.65
CA LYS A 100 2.88 -10.74 -7.86
C LYS A 100 2.48 -9.83 -9.03
N GLU A 101 1.28 -9.26 -8.98
CA GLU A 101 0.73 -8.42 -10.04
C GLU A 101 0.53 -7.01 -9.49
N LEU A 102 1.24 -6.03 -10.06
CA LEU A 102 0.97 -4.61 -9.84
C LEU A 102 0.07 -4.13 -10.97
N LYS A 103 -0.82 -3.18 -10.67
CA LYS A 103 -1.72 -2.54 -11.63
C LYS A 103 -1.71 -1.04 -11.42
N ASN A 104 -2.11 -0.31 -12.45
CA ASN A 104 -2.32 1.13 -12.33
C ASN A 104 -3.36 1.42 -11.23
N GLY A 105 -3.06 2.38 -10.37
CA GLY A 105 -3.81 2.72 -9.17
C GLY A 105 -3.45 1.90 -7.91
N ASP A 106 -2.52 0.94 -7.99
CA ASP A 106 -1.99 0.30 -6.78
C ASP A 106 -1.07 1.26 -6.03
N LEU A 107 -1.16 1.28 -4.70
CA LEU A 107 -0.21 1.99 -3.86
C LEU A 107 1.01 1.10 -3.61
N VAL A 108 2.20 1.69 -3.69
CA VAL A 108 3.47 1.02 -3.48
C VAL A 108 4.38 1.87 -2.60
N ARG A 109 5.14 1.21 -1.73
CA ARG A 109 6.23 1.78 -0.96
C ARG A 109 7.55 1.44 -1.63
N LEU A 110 8.43 2.41 -1.72
CA LEU A 110 9.77 2.21 -2.27
C LEU A 110 10.73 1.70 -1.20
N TRP A 111 11.59 0.74 -1.58
CA TRP A 111 12.65 0.23 -0.72
C TRP A 111 13.90 -0.15 -1.51
N GLY A 112 15.05 -0.11 -0.86
CA GLY A 112 16.32 -0.53 -1.43
C GLY A 112 16.85 0.38 -2.53
N LEU A 113 16.37 1.63 -2.61
CA LEU A 113 16.96 2.67 -3.45
C LEU A 113 18.23 3.20 -2.78
N VAL A 114 19.20 3.56 -3.60
CA VAL A 114 20.51 4.08 -3.18
C VAL A 114 20.71 5.51 -3.68
N GLU A 115 21.73 6.19 -3.14
CA GLU A 115 22.16 7.52 -3.58
C GLU A 115 21.04 8.58 -3.52
N GLU A 116 20.88 9.38 -4.56
CA GLU A 116 19.87 10.45 -4.68
C GLU A 116 18.43 9.94 -4.50
N LYS A 117 18.16 8.69 -4.88
CA LYS A 117 16.84 8.05 -4.77
C LYS A 117 16.57 7.47 -3.38
N ALA A 118 17.56 7.43 -2.49
CA ALA A 118 17.41 6.87 -1.15
C ALA A 118 16.37 7.63 -0.29
N GLN A 119 16.16 8.91 -0.58
CA GLN A 119 15.19 9.77 0.10
C GLN A 119 13.73 9.30 -0.11
N SER A 120 13.49 8.59 -1.20
CA SER A 120 12.18 8.05 -1.55
C SER A 120 11.87 6.72 -0.85
N ASN A 121 12.87 6.09 -0.19
CA ASN A 121 12.65 4.86 0.56
C ASN A 121 11.68 5.10 1.72
N GLY A 122 10.67 4.23 1.85
CA GLY A 122 9.64 4.34 2.89
C GLY A 122 8.46 5.24 2.53
N LEU A 123 8.58 6.09 1.49
CA LEU A 123 7.47 6.89 0.97
C LEU A 123 6.51 6.01 0.15
N VAL A 124 5.25 6.44 0.10
CA VAL A 124 4.16 5.77 -0.62
C VAL A 124 3.87 6.52 -1.91
N PHE A 125 3.76 5.79 -3.00
CA PHE A 125 3.47 6.28 -4.35
C PHE A 125 2.31 5.51 -4.96
N GLU A 126 1.63 6.12 -5.92
CA GLU A 126 0.64 5.47 -6.78
C GLU A 126 1.31 4.97 -8.06
N VAL A 127 0.99 3.74 -8.46
CA VAL A 127 1.40 3.18 -9.75
C VAL A 127 0.56 3.81 -10.85
N VAL A 128 1.19 4.56 -11.77
CA VAL A 128 0.50 5.22 -12.88
C VAL A 128 0.59 4.40 -14.16
N GLY A 129 1.66 3.62 -14.32
CA GLY A 129 1.88 2.81 -15.51
C GLY A 129 3.12 1.95 -15.42
N GLN A 130 3.34 1.15 -16.45
CA GLN A 130 4.59 0.44 -16.67
C GLN A 130 5.17 0.91 -18.00
N ASP A 131 6.46 1.21 -18.02
CA ASP A 131 7.18 1.52 -19.24
C ASP A 131 7.25 0.28 -20.15
N THR A 132 6.99 0.48 -21.44
CA THR A 132 6.93 -0.62 -22.41
C THR A 132 8.31 -1.15 -22.79
N GLU A 133 9.37 -0.35 -22.63
CA GLU A 133 10.72 -0.67 -23.06
C GLU A 133 11.56 -1.17 -21.87
N SER A 134 11.64 -0.40 -20.78
CA SER A 134 12.42 -0.80 -19.59
C SER A 134 11.70 -1.82 -18.71
N LYS A 135 10.36 -1.93 -18.84
CA LYS A 135 9.47 -2.66 -17.91
C LYS A 135 9.48 -2.11 -16.49
N ASP A 136 10.03 -0.91 -16.28
CA ASP A 136 9.99 -0.24 -14.99
C ASP A 136 8.62 0.38 -14.73
N TRP A 137 8.27 0.51 -13.46
CA TRP A 137 6.99 1.09 -13.07
C TRP A 137 7.15 2.59 -12.90
N LYS A 138 6.20 3.33 -13.48
CA LYS A 138 6.06 4.77 -13.33
C LYS A 138 5.17 5.04 -12.13
N LEU A 139 5.73 5.77 -11.18
CA LEU A 139 5.13 6.03 -9.89
C LEU A 139 4.93 7.52 -9.72
N GLN A 140 3.82 7.92 -9.11
CA GLN A 140 3.54 9.32 -8.82
C GLN A 140 3.35 9.49 -7.32
N THR A 141 3.87 10.60 -6.77
CA THR A 141 3.56 10.99 -5.40
C THR A 141 2.05 11.18 -5.24
N LEU A 142 1.52 10.76 -4.09
CA LEU A 142 0.14 11.06 -3.72
C LEU A 142 0.02 12.57 -3.48
N GLY A 143 -0.24 13.32 -4.54
CA GLY A 143 -0.53 14.75 -4.44
C GLY A 143 -1.86 14.94 -3.76
N THR A 144 -1.89 15.69 -2.67
CA THR A 144 -3.13 16.32 -2.21
C THR A 144 -3.25 17.61 -3.01
N GLU A 145 -3.95 17.59 -4.14
CA GLU A 145 -4.49 18.86 -4.65
C GLU A 145 -5.49 19.35 -3.60
N ASP A 146 -5.28 20.60 -3.16
CA ASP A 146 -6.03 21.31 -2.13
C ASP A 146 -7.54 21.07 -2.27
N TYR A 147 -8.14 20.48 -1.23
CA TYR A 147 -9.58 20.49 -0.98
C TYR A 147 -9.97 21.76 -0.22
#